data_AF-Q09EE0-F1
#
_entry.id   AF-Q09EE0-F1
#
_cell.length_a   1.000
_cell.length_b   1.000
_cell.length_c   1.000
_cell.angle_alpha   90.00
_cell.angle_beta   90.00
_cell.angle_gamma   90.00
#
_symmetry.space_group_name_H-M   'P 1'
#
loop_
_entity.id
_entity.type
_entity.pdbx_description
1 polymer ?
#
loop_
_entity_poly.entity_id
_entity_poly.type
_entity_poly.pdbx_seq_one_letter_code
_entity_poly.pdbx_strand_id
1 'polypeptide(L)'
;DQRAHGTRLHLLGVTRTEHLEEFYRLGVASFDSTSPLRQAFKDAHDNYYFNGQTYTAIRIPQVEGNTRLQQRIASGQISQNQARKLETACLQAMRLFDAGRRSLSKVIEVLLEYEDLYAHDVKRSHAKDYERTLTDAPWRQCACDICKHLKYHVIIFRGAERNRRRGFHNIWSLYHHMRGSGTGIPEFTVGQHAAGLKERACRTN
;
A
#
# COMPACT_ATOMS: atom_id res chain seq x y z
N ASP A 1 -23.12 -33.70 -5.73
CA ASP A 1 -22.40 -32.61 -6.38
C ASP A 1 -22.77 -32.46 -7.84
N GLN A 2 -23.50 -31.41 -8.19
CA GLN A 2 -23.91 -31.11 -9.58
C GLN A 2 -23.13 -29.91 -10.13
N ARG A 3 -21.83 -30.09 -10.42
CA ARG A 3 -21.12 -29.16 -11.31
C ARG A 3 -20.93 -29.83 -12.66
N ALA A 4 -21.35 -29.14 -13.71
CA ALA A 4 -21.06 -29.57 -15.08
C ALA A 4 -19.53 -29.55 -15.29
N HIS A 5 -19.01 -30.60 -15.92
CA HIS A 5 -17.59 -30.74 -16.24
C HIS A 5 -17.09 -29.52 -17.04
N GLY A 6 -15.98 -28.90 -16.60
CA GLY A 6 -15.41 -27.71 -17.23
C GLY A 6 -15.92 -26.35 -16.72
N THR A 7 -16.80 -26.33 -15.71
CA THR A 7 -17.26 -25.08 -15.09
C THR A 7 -16.12 -24.37 -14.35
N ARG A 8 -15.80 -23.14 -14.74
CA ARG A 8 -14.79 -22.29 -14.10
C ARG A 8 -15.46 -21.24 -13.22
N LEU A 9 -15.04 -21.14 -11.96
CA LEU A 9 -15.57 -20.14 -11.04
C LEU A 9 -14.69 -18.90 -10.96
N HIS A 10 -15.31 -17.74 -11.01
CA HIS A 10 -14.68 -16.45 -10.76
C HIS A 10 -15.28 -15.81 -9.51
N LEU A 11 -14.44 -15.39 -8.57
CA LEU A 11 -14.89 -14.68 -7.38
C LEU A 11 -14.75 -13.17 -7.56
N LEU A 12 -15.89 -12.47 -7.63
CA LEU A 12 -15.89 -11.02 -7.75
C LEU A 12 -15.64 -10.34 -6.40
N GLY A 13 -14.77 -9.33 -6.37
CA GLY A 13 -14.59 -8.44 -5.21
C GLY A 13 -14.12 -9.12 -3.92
N VAL A 14 -13.20 -10.09 -4.00
CA VAL A 14 -12.68 -10.80 -2.83
C VAL A 14 -11.98 -9.82 -1.89
N THR A 15 -12.44 -9.74 -0.65
CA THR A 15 -11.88 -8.80 0.32
C THR A 15 -10.79 -9.40 1.19
N ARG A 16 -10.89 -10.70 1.50
CA ARG A 16 -9.96 -11.47 2.31
C ARG A 16 -8.94 -12.17 1.45
N THR A 17 -7.88 -11.45 1.09
CA THR A 17 -6.84 -11.93 0.18
C THR A 17 -6.00 -13.06 0.77
N GLU A 18 -6.01 -13.21 2.10
CA GLU A 18 -5.35 -14.29 2.84
C GLU A 18 -5.94 -15.69 2.56
N HIS A 19 -7.19 -15.78 2.11
CA HIS A 19 -7.86 -17.05 1.78
C HIS A 19 -7.77 -17.42 0.29
N LEU A 20 -7.06 -16.65 -0.54
CA LEU A 20 -7.04 -16.88 -1.99
C LEU A 20 -6.47 -18.25 -2.37
N GLU A 21 -5.45 -18.74 -1.64
CA GLU A 21 -4.89 -20.08 -1.86
C GLU A 21 -5.87 -21.20 -1.49
N GLU A 22 -6.73 -20.97 -0.49
CA GLU A 22 -7.79 -21.90 -0.09
C GLU A 22 -8.89 -21.93 -1.16
N PHE A 23 -9.34 -20.78 -1.65
CA PHE A 23 -10.33 -20.70 -2.72
C PHE A 23 -9.86 -21.39 -4.00
N TYR A 24 -8.58 -21.24 -4.34
CA TYR A 24 -7.98 -21.93 -5.48
C TYR A 24 -8.07 -23.46 -5.30
N ARG A 25 -7.72 -23.98 -4.12
CA ARG A 25 -7.83 -25.43 -3.80
C ARG A 25 -9.26 -25.95 -3.86
N LEU A 26 -10.25 -25.09 -3.62
CA LEU A 26 -11.69 -25.41 -3.73
C LEU A 26 -12.25 -25.30 -5.16
N GLY A 27 -11.40 -25.08 -6.17
CA GLY A 27 -11.78 -25.05 -7.58
C GLY A 27 -12.18 -23.68 -8.11
N VAL A 28 -11.81 -22.59 -7.44
CA VAL A 28 -11.92 -21.23 -7.99
C VAL A 28 -10.84 -21.02 -9.05
N ALA A 29 -11.25 -20.59 -10.23
CA ALA A 29 -10.36 -20.42 -11.37
C ALA A 29 -9.77 -19.00 -11.49
N SER A 30 -10.45 -17.98 -10.95
CA SER A 30 -9.97 -16.59 -10.92
C SER A 30 -10.75 -15.75 -9.91
N PHE A 31 -10.30 -14.53 -9.64
CA PHE A 31 -10.96 -13.59 -8.74
C PHE A 31 -10.73 -12.14 -9.20
N ASP A 32 -11.31 -11.15 -8.55
CA ASP A 32 -10.82 -9.77 -8.57
C ASP A 32 -10.79 -9.22 -7.14
N SER A 33 -9.92 -8.24 -6.88
CA SER A 33 -9.89 -7.59 -5.57
C SER A 33 -9.42 -6.15 -5.68
N THR A 34 -10.19 -5.27 -5.03
CA THR A 34 -9.77 -3.89 -4.76
C THR A 34 -9.20 -3.72 -3.35
N SER A 35 -9.11 -4.79 -2.54
CA SER A 35 -8.60 -4.72 -1.17
C SER A 35 -7.20 -4.14 -1.08
N PRO A 36 -6.20 -4.58 -1.87
CA PRO A 36 -4.83 -4.05 -1.77
C PRO A 36 -4.77 -2.53 -2.02
N LEU A 37 -5.61 -2.04 -2.94
CA LEU A 37 -5.78 -0.62 -3.21
C LEU A 37 -6.46 0.07 -2.03
N ARG A 38 -7.59 -0.44 -1.53
CA ARG A 38 -8.32 0.16 -0.40
C ARG A 38 -7.47 0.22 0.87
N GLN A 39 -6.73 -0.84 1.18
CA GLN A 39 -5.86 -0.91 2.36
C GLN A 39 -4.73 0.11 2.30
N ALA A 40 -4.14 0.34 1.13
CA ALA A 40 -3.12 1.38 0.96
C ALA A 40 -3.62 2.79 1.38
N PHE A 41 -4.93 3.05 1.31
CA PHE A 41 -5.53 4.33 1.70
C PHE A 41 -6.14 4.35 3.09
N LYS A 42 -6.73 3.23 3.53
CA LYS A 42 -7.62 3.21 4.70
C LYS A 42 -7.07 2.41 5.88
N ASP A 43 -6.16 1.47 5.64
CA ASP A 43 -5.68 0.61 6.70
C ASP A 43 -4.72 1.34 7.64
N ALA A 44 -4.85 1.04 8.92
CA ALA A 44 -4.02 1.62 9.96
C ALA A 44 -2.59 1.05 9.92
N HIS A 45 -2.46 -0.26 9.71
CA HIS A 45 -1.21 -1.02 9.89
C HIS A 45 -0.85 -1.86 8.66
N ASP A 46 -1.83 -2.42 7.95
CA ASP A 46 -1.60 -3.38 6.87
C ASP A 46 -1.70 -2.72 5.49
N ASN A 47 -0.92 -1.65 5.27
CA ASN A 47 -1.08 -0.78 4.10
C ASN A 47 0.11 -0.78 3.12
N TYR A 48 1.14 -1.60 3.35
CA TYR A 48 2.24 -1.89 2.42
C TYR A 48 2.54 -3.39 2.37
N TYR A 49 2.52 -4.01 1.18
CA TYR A 49 2.69 -5.46 1.03
C TYR A 49 4.11 -5.81 0.55
N PHE A 50 4.69 -6.89 1.08
CA PHE A 50 5.95 -7.42 0.57
C PHE A 50 6.12 -8.89 1.00
N ASN A 51 6.43 -9.77 0.03
CA ASN A 51 6.73 -11.19 0.27
C ASN A 51 5.71 -11.91 1.19
N GLY A 52 4.42 -11.72 0.94
CA GLY A 52 3.35 -12.33 1.73
C GLY A 52 3.13 -11.71 3.12
N GLN A 53 3.92 -10.70 3.49
CA GLN A 53 3.76 -9.93 4.73
C GLN A 53 3.21 -8.53 4.46
N THR A 54 2.68 -7.92 5.51
CA THR A 54 2.21 -6.54 5.52
C THR A 54 3.09 -5.68 6.43
N TYR A 55 3.14 -4.39 6.13
CA TYR A 55 3.91 -3.37 6.84
C TYR A 55 3.10 -2.08 6.98
N THR A 56 3.39 -1.34 8.04
CA THR A 56 2.81 -0.03 8.31
C THR A 56 3.59 1.05 7.57
N ALA A 57 2.94 1.73 6.64
CA ALA A 57 3.47 2.90 5.98
C ALA A 57 3.75 4.04 6.98
N ILE A 58 4.87 4.71 6.78
CA ILE A 58 5.35 5.80 7.65
C ILE A 58 4.46 7.03 7.47
N ARG A 59 3.73 7.43 8.52
CA ARG A 59 2.80 8.55 8.44
C ARG A 59 3.54 9.87 8.56
N ILE A 60 3.42 10.69 7.51
CA ILE A 60 3.93 12.07 7.51
C ILE A 60 2.84 12.96 6.92
N PRO A 61 1.74 13.21 7.66
CA PRO A 61 0.62 14.01 7.17
C PRO A 61 1.09 15.41 6.77
N GLN A 62 0.46 15.98 5.73
CA GLN A 62 0.71 17.37 5.34
C GLN A 62 0.01 18.28 6.35
N VAL A 63 0.70 19.32 6.83
CA VAL A 63 0.11 20.29 7.78
C VAL A 63 -1.21 20.83 7.22
N GLU A 64 -1.23 21.26 5.96
CA GLU A 64 -2.40 21.83 5.28
C GLU A 64 -3.45 20.78 4.88
N GLY A 65 -3.06 19.50 4.80
CA GLY A 65 -3.95 18.41 4.39
C GLY A 65 -4.59 17.64 5.54
N ASN A 66 -4.27 17.97 6.80
CA ASN A 66 -4.79 17.29 7.99
C ASN A 66 -5.74 18.22 8.76
N THR A 67 -7.04 17.98 8.65
CA THR A 67 -8.09 18.81 9.27
C THR A 67 -7.94 18.93 10.78
N ARG A 68 -7.58 17.84 11.48
CA ARG A 68 -7.38 17.88 12.95
C ARG A 68 -6.20 18.77 13.31
N LEU A 69 -5.10 18.64 12.58
CA LEU A 69 -3.91 19.48 12.80
C LEU A 69 -4.21 20.95 12.48
N GLN A 70 -4.95 21.24 11.41
CA GLN A 70 -5.40 22.58 11.06
C GLN A 70 -6.29 23.21 12.15
N GLN A 71 -7.24 22.44 12.70
CA GLN A 71 -8.10 22.92 13.80
C GLN A 71 -7.30 23.30 15.04
N ARG A 72 -6.28 22.50 15.40
CA ARG A 72 -5.40 22.77 16.55
C ARG A 72 -4.47 23.97 16.32
N ILE A 73 -4.05 24.19 15.08
CA ILE A 73 -3.31 25.40 14.71
C ILE A 73 -4.23 26.62 14.81
N ALA A 74 -5.45 26.54 14.28
CA ALA A 74 -6.43 27.63 14.31
C ALA A 74 -6.87 27.99 15.74
N SER A 75 -6.93 27.02 16.66
CA SER A 75 -7.22 27.25 18.08
C SER A 75 -6.01 27.72 18.90
N GLY A 76 -4.84 27.88 18.29
CA GLY A 76 -3.61 28.33 18.96
C GLY A 76 -2.92 27.27 19.82
N GLN A 77 -3.40 26.01 19.81
CA GLN A 77 -2.79 24.91 20.56
C GLN A 77 -1.45 24.44 19.99
N ILE A 78 -1.22 24.67 18.69
CA ILE A 78 0.01 24.30 17.99
C ILE A 78 0.49 25.47 17.14
N SER A 79 1.80 25.75 17.19
CA SER A 79 2.42 26.68 16.25
C SER A 79 2.51 26.09 14.84
N GLN A 80 1.96 26.79 13.84
CA GLN A 80 2.06 26.40 12.43
C GLN A 80 3.52 26.26 11.98
N ASN A 81 4.41 27.13 12.45
CA ASN A 81 5.84 27.08 12.13
C ASN A 81 6.49 25.83 12.69
N GLN A 82 6.14 25.44 13.92
CA GLN A 82 6.63 24.20 14.53
C GLN A 82 6.14 22.97 13.75
N ALA A 83 4.86 22.92 13.38
CA ALA A 83 4.29 21.82 12.60
C ALA A 83 5.00 21.66 11.25
N ARG A 84 5.21 22.76 10.51
CA ARG A 84 5.93 22.74 9.22
C ARG A 84 7.40 22.32 9.37
N LYS A 85 8.05 22.75 10.45
CA LYS A 85 9.44 22.38 10.76
C LYS A 85 9.57 20.88 10.99
N LEU A 86 8.70 20.30 11.82
CA LEU A 86 8.71 18.85 12.10
C LEU A 86 8.33 18.02 10.87
N GLU A 87 7.35 18.47 10.10
CA GLU A 87 6.99 17.83 8.83
C GLU A 87 8.19 17.75 7.87
N THR A 88 8.89 18.88 7.69
CA THR A 88 10.08 18.97 6.84
C THR A 88 11.20 18.08 7.38
N ALA A 89 11.41 18.07 8.69
CA ALA A 89 12.40 17.22 9.35
C ALA A 89 12.12 15.73 9.11
N CYS A 90 10.86 15.29 9.18
CA CYS A 90 10.46 13.91 8.88
C CYS A 90 10.79 13.53 7.43
N LEU A 91 10.43 14.38 6.45
CA LEU A 91 10.71 14.13 5.04
C LEU A 91 12.22 14.07 4.76
N GLN A 92 12.99 14.96 5.39
CA GLN A 92 14.44 14.96 5.29
C GLN A 92 15.05 13.73 5.96
N ALA A 93 14.54 13.31 7.12
CA ALA A 93 14.98 12.11 7.82
C ALA A 93 14.77 10.86 6.96
N MET A 94 13.61 10.71 6.31
CA MET A 94 13.33 9.61 5.38
C MET A 94 14.28 9.62 4.17
N ARG A 95 14.53 10.80 3.59
CA ARG A 95 15.47 10.94 2.46
C ARG A 95 16.89 10.52 2.87
N LEU A 96 17.37 11.00 4.02
CA LEU A 96 18.71 10.68 4.51
C LEU A 96 18.81 9.21 4.91
N PHE A 97 17.76 8.64 5.51
CA PHE A 97 17.69 7.22 5.83
C PHE A 97 17.83 6.38 4.57
N ASP A 98 17.06 6.70 3.52
CA ASP A 98 17.11 5.99 2.24
C ASP A 98 18.49 6.04 1.57
N ALA A 99 19.19 7.17 1.73
CA ALA A 99 20.57 7.35 1.27
C ALA A 99 21.63 6.72 2.19
N GLY A 100 21.27 6.06 3.29
CA GLY A 100 22.21 5.50 4.26
C GLY A 100 22.95 6.54 5.12
N ARG A 101 22.44 7.77 5.18
CA ARG A 101 23.06 8.94 5.84
C ARG A 101 22.44 9.31 7.19
N ARG A 102 21.46 8.54 7.68
CA ARG A 102 20.86 8.73 9.00
C ARG A 102 20.52 7.39 9.63
N SER A 103 20.81 7.24 10.92
CA SER A 103 20.53 5.99 11.65
C SER A 103 19.04 5.79 11.86
N LEU A 104 18.64 4.52 12.00
CA LEU A 104 17.27 4.10 12.31
C LEU A 104 16.71 4.86 13.53
N SER A 105 17.45 4.88 14.65
CA SER A 105 17.04 5.53 15.89
C SER A 105 16.72 7.02 15.71
N LYS A 106 17.57 7.74 14.95
CA LYS A 106 17.39 9.17 14.68
C LYS A 106 16.28 9.48 13.69
N VAL A 107 15.79 8.49 12.95
CA VAL A 107 14.61 8.64 12.08
C VAL A 107 13.35 8.41 12.90
N ILE A 108 13.32 7.34 13.70
CA ILE A 108 12.21 7.02 14.61
C ILE A 108 11.95 8.19 15.56
N GLU A 109 12.99 8.75 16.19
CA GLU A 109 12.87 9.90 17.10
C GLU A 109 12.09 11.07 16.47
N VAL A 110 12.49 11.48 15.25
CA VAL A 110 11.84 12.61 14.54
C VAL A 110 10.41 12.27 14.10
N LEU A 111 10.16 11.02 13.68
CA LEU A 111 8.83 10.58 13.30
C LEU A 111 7.87 10.57 14.48
N LEU A 112 8.33 10.11 15.65
CA LEU A 112 7.54 10.06 16.87
C LEU A 112 7.29 11.46 17.43
N GLU A 113 8.26 12.36 17.36
CA GLU A 113 8.07 13.76 17.74
C GLU A 113 6.97 14.44 16.90
N TYR A 114 6.93 14.16 15.59
CA TYR A 114 5.87 14.70 14.74
C TYR A 114 4.51 14.02 14.98
N GLU A 115 4.51 12.72 15.25
CA GLU A 115 3.32 11.97 15.65
C GLU A 115 2.66 12.54 16.89
N ASP A 116 3.42 12.78 17.95
CA ASP A 116 2.91 13.38 19.17
C ASP A 116 2.28 14.75 18.89
N LEU A 117 2.82 15.51 17.92
CA LEU A 117 2.24 16.79 17.53
C LEU A 117 0.88 16.61 16.82
N TYR A 118 0.74 15.73 15.83
CA TYR A 118 -0.50 15.61 15.05
C TYR A 118 -1.55 14.64 15.62
N ALA A 119 -1.15 13.73 16.51
CA ALA A 119 -1.98 12.65 17.05
C ALA A 119 -1.89 12.52 18.59
N HIS A 120 -1.64 13.64 19.28
CA HIS A 120 -1.53 13.75 20.74
C HIS A 120 -2.66 13.05 21.53
N ASP A 121 -3.87 13.00 20.99
CA ASP A 121 -5.06 12.42 21.64
C ASP A 121 -5.14 10.89 21.48
N VAL A 122 -4.26 10.29 20.66
CA VAL A 122 -4.26 8.87 20.35
C VAL A 122 -3.31 8.13 21.29
N LYS A 123 -3.84 7.22 22.11
CA LYS A 123 -3.04 6.42 23.08
C LYS A 123 -2.04 5.44 22.44
N ARG A 124 -2.11 5.22 21.12
CA ARG A 124 -1.31 4.23 20.41
C ARG A 124 -0.26 4.89 19.55
N SER A 125 1.00 4.69 19.93
CA SER A 125 2.17 5.08 19.14
C SER A 125 2.48 4.04 18.05
N HIS A 126 2.99 4.52 16.91
CA HIS A 126 3.50 3.67 15.82
C HIS A 126 4.97 3.27 16.00
N ALA A 127 5.59 3.51 17.17
CA ALA A 127 7.02 3.25 17.40
C ALA A 127 7.50 1.86 16.93
N LYS A 128 6.84 0.79 17.38
CA LYS A 128 7.20 -0.60 17.01
C LYS A 128 6.98 -0.89 15.52
N ASP A 129 5.91 -0.33 14.96
CA ASP A 129 5.56 -0.50 13.55
C ASP A 129 6.58 0.19 12.63
N TYR A 130 7.00 1.40 13.01
CA TYR A 130 8.04 2.16 12.32
C TYR A 130 9.40 1.49 12.45
N GLU A 131 9.74 0.98 13.63
CA GLU A 131 10.98 0.23 13.85
C GLU A 131 11.06 -0.99 12.93
N ARG A 132 10.02 -1.83 12.89
CA ARG A 132 9.97 -2.98 11.98
C ARG A 132 10.08 -2.54 10.52
N THR A 133 9.28 -1.57 10.11
CA THR A 133 9.21 -1.13 8.70
C THR A 133 10.52 -0.53 8.22
N LEU A 134 11.18 0.29 9.04
CA LEU A 134 12.44 0.92 8.69
C LEU A 134 13.60 -0.08 8.79
N THR A 135 13.57 -1.03 9.73
CA THR A 135 14.58 -2.10 9.83
C THR A 135 14.59 -2.97 8.57
N ASP A 136 13.42 -3.45 8.16
CA ASP A 136 13.30 -4.33 6.99
C ASP A 136 13.47 -3.56 5.67
N ALA A 137 13.11 -2.27 5.67
CA ALA A 137 13.13 -1.39 4.52
C ALA A 137 12.62 -2.05 3.20
N PRO A 138 11.41 -2.64 3.19
CA PRO A 138 10.98 -3.58 2.14
C PRO A 138 10.90 -2.92 0.74
N TRP A 139 10.76 -1.60 0.66
CA TRP A 139 10.80 -0.86 -0.62
C TRP A 139 12.16 -0.89 -1.31
N ARG A 140 13.25 -1.15 -0.58
CA ARG A 140 14.59 -1.30 -1.19
C ARG A 140 14.78 -2.66 -1.84
N GLN A 141 14.05 -3.66 -1.36
CA GLN A 141 14.15 -5.05 -1.80
C GLN A 141 13.12 -5.39 -2.89
N CYS A 142 12.06 -4.60 -3.02
CA CYS A 142 11.00 -4.84 -4.00
C CYS A 142 11.46 -4.54 -5.45
N ALA A 143 11.16 -5.48 -6.35
CA ALA A 143 11.51 -5.39 -7.77
C ALA A 143 10.47 -4.68 -8.65
N CYS A 144 9.36 -4.19 -8.10
CA CYS A 144 8.34 -3.48 -8.89
C CYS A 144 8.85 -2.10 -9.36
N ASP A 145 8.35 -1.62 -10.50
CA ASP A 145 8.80 -0.35 -11.08
C ASP A 145 8.51 0.83 -10.15
N ILE A 146 7.41 0.77 -9.40
CA ILE A 146 7.01 1.81 -8.45
C ILE A 146 8.08 1.97 -7.36
N CYS A 147 8.51 0.88 -6.72
CA CYS A 147 9.56 0.91 -5.71
C CYS A 147 10.92 1.26 -6.32
N LYS A 148 11.25 0.72 -7.51
CA LYS A 148 12.50 1.04 -8.20
C LYS A 148 12.66 2.53 -8.50
N HIS A 149 11.60 3.20 -8.95
CA HIS A 149 11.66 4.61 -9.34
C HIS A 149 11.40 5.58 -8.19
N LEU A 150 10.48 5.25 -7.28
CA LEU A 150 10.06 6.17 -6.22
C LEU A 150 10.76 5.96 -4.89
N LYS A 151 11.41 4.81 -4.69
CA LYS A 151 12.17 4.48 -3.48
C LYS A 151 11.33 4.66 -2.21
N TYR A 152 11.88 5.32 -1.19
CA TYR A 152 11.21 5.60 0.08
C TYR A 152 9.87 6.36 -0.04
N HIS A 153 9.58 7.02 -1.17
CA HIS A 153 8.30 7.71 -1.33
C HIS A 153 7.09 6.76 -1.29
N VAL A 154 7.27 5.49 -1.66
CA VAL A 154 6.17 4.50 -1.67
C VAL A 154 5.72 4.15 -0.24
N ILE A 155 6.67 4.05 0.69
CA ILE A 155 6.39 3.69 2.08
C ILE A 155 5.84 4.87 2.90
N ILE A 156 5.90 6.10 2.39
CA ILE A 156 5.33 7.26 3.10
C ILE A 156 3.81 7.32 2.89
N PHE A 157 3.06 7.30 3.98
CA PHE A 157 1.64 7.59 4.02
C PHE A 157 1.43 9.12 4.03
N ARG A 158 1.27 9.71 2.84
CA ARG A 158 1.12 11.16 2.67
C ARG A 158 0.53 11.54 1.31
N GLY A 159 -0.67 12.09 1.33
CA GLY A 159 -1.37 12.58 0.14
C GLY A 159 -1.92 11.44 -0.73
N ALA A 160 -2.99 11.73 -1.47
CA ALA A 160 -3.70 10.72 -2.27
C ALA A 160 -2.79 10.05 -3.31
N GLU A 161 -1.92 10.82 -3.93
CA GLU A 161 -1.06 10.36 -5.03
C GLU A 161 0.01 9.34 -4.62
N ARG A 162 0.58 9.46 -3.41
CA ARG A 162 1.51 8.43 -2.89
C ARG A 162 0.76 7.18 -2.48
N ASN A 163 -0.39 7.36 -1.83
CA ASN A 163 -1.25 6.24 -1.40
C ASN A 163 -1.74 5.42 -2.61
N ARG A 164 -2.06 6.09 -3.73
CA ARG A 164 -2.42 5.44 -5.00
C ARG A 164 -1.28 4.58 -5.56
N ARG A 165 -0.06 5.14 -5.61
CA ARG A 165 1.15 4.42 -6.05
C ARG A 165 1.45 3.21 -5.16
N ARG A 166 1.32 3.36 -3.84
CA ARG A 166 1.44 2.23 -2.90
C ARG A 166 0.37 1.17 -3.13
N GLY A 167 -0.87 1.56 -3.45
CA GLY A 167 -1.93 0.62 -3.80
C GLY A 167 -1.59 -0.22 -5.04
N PHE A 168 -1.05 0.38 -6.09
CA PHE A 168 -0.57 -0.36 -7.25
C PHE A 168 0.60 -1.30 -6.92
N HIS A 169 1.51 -0.87 -6.04
CA HIS A 169 2.56 -1.74 -5.50
C HIS A 169 1.95 -2.93 -4.74
N ASN A 170 0.94 -2.72 -3.90
CA ASN A 170 0.29 -3.82 -3.16
C ASN A 170 -0.39 -4.82 -4.10
N ILE A 171 -1.05 -4.34 -5.18
CA ILE A 171 -1.61 -5.22 -6.22
C ILE A 171 -0.51 -6.07 -6.87
N TRP A 172 0.60 -5.44 -7.25
CA TRP A 172 1.75 -6.14 -7.83
C TRP A 172 2.33 -7.18 -6.87
N SER A 173 2.50 -6.81 -5.59
CA SER A 173 3.05 -7.71 -4.57
C SER A 173 2.14 -8.90 -4.31
N LEU A 174 0.81 -8.69 -4.26
CA LEU A 174 -0.15 -9.77 -4.11
C LEU A 174 -0.07 -10.74 -5.29
N TYR A 175 -0.10 -10.20 -6.52
CA TYR A 175 0.00 -11.00 -7.74
C TYR A 175 1.26 -11.88 -7.77
N HIS A 176 2.42 -11.30 -7.44
CA HIS A 176 3.68 -12.03 -7.45
C HIS A 176 3.79 -13.04 -6.30
N HIS A 177 3.25 -12.71 -5.12
CA HIS A 177 3.19 -13.66 -4.01
C HIS A 177 2.42 -14.92 -4.43
N MET A 178 1.24 -14.74 -5.03
CA MET A 178 0.41 -15.87 -5.49
C MET A 178 1.12 -16.73 -6.54
N ARG A 179 1.77 -16.10 -7.53
CA ARG A 179 2.54 -16.84 -8.55
C ARG A 179 3.77 -17.55 -7.98
N GLY A 180 4.41 -16.97 -6.96
CA GLY A 180 5.59 -17.52 -6.30
C GLY A 180 5.30 -18.68 -5.35
N SER A 181 4.12 -18.71 -4.73
CA SER A 181 3.67 -19.77 -3.80
C SER A 181 3.38 -21.13 -4.48
N GLY A 182 3.73 -21.31 -5.76
CA GLY A 182 3.44 -22.55 -6.50
C GLY A 182 1.96 -22.78 -6.80
N THR A 183 1.11 -21.75 -6.60
CA THR A 183 -0.26 -21.80 -7.07
C THR A 183 -0.22 -21.67 -8.60
N GLY A 184 -0.54 -22.74 -9.31
CA GLY A 184 -0.61 -22.79 -10.77
C GLY A 184 -1.75 -21.95 -11.36
N ILE A 185 -1.99 -20.75 -10.81
CA ILE A 185 -3.05 -19.84 -11.22
C ILE A 185 -2.69 -19.32 -12.62
N PRO A 186 -3.47 -19.66 -13.66
CA PRO A 186 -3.25 -19.14 -14.98
C PRO A 186 -3.49 -17.63 -14.98
N GLU A 187 -2.59 -16.94 -15.65
CA GLU A 187 -2.62 -15.54 -16.10
C GLU A 187 -3.94 -14.77 -15.86
N PHE A 188 -3.88 -13.77 -14.97
CA PHE A 188 -4.81 -12.64 -15.01
C PHE A 188 -4.52 -11.85 -16.30
N THR A 189 -5.42 -11.92 -17.28
CA THR A 189 -5.42 -10.95 -18.38
C THR A 189 -5.95 -9.62 -17.83
N VAL A 190 -5.05 -8.73 -17.43
CA VAL A 190 -5.42 -7.32 -17.24
C VAL A 190 -5.72 -6.76 -18.62
N GLY A 191 -7.01 -6.66 -18.95
CA GLY A 191 -7.52 -5.85 -20.07
C GLY A 191 -6.96 -6.20 -21.44
N GLN A 192 -7.32 -7.36 -21.99
CA GLN A 192 -7.32 -7.58 -23.45
C GLN A 192 -8.62 -8.22 -23.92
N HIS A 193 -9.74 -7.54 -23.70
CA HIS A 193 -10.96 -7.79 -24.46
C HIS A 193 -11.50 -6.47 -25.01
N ALA A 194 -10.72 -5.83 -25.88
CA ALA A 194 -11.19 -4.76 -26.75
C ALA A 194 -10.77 -4.95 -28.22
N ALA A 195 -10.25 -6.12 -28.60
CA ALA A 195 -9.77 -6.38 -29.97
C ALA A 195 -10.43 -7.61 -30.65
N GLY A 196 -11.48 -8.19 -30.07
CA GLY A 196 -12.13 -9.40 -30.60
C GLY A 196 -13.51 -9.23 -31.22
N LEU A 197 -14.06 -8.01 -31.25
CA LEU A 197 -15.43 -7.74 -31.73
C LEU A 197 -15.43 -6.83 -32.98
N LYS A 198 -14.67 -7.18 -34.01
CA LYS A 198 -14.78 -6.50 -35.33
C LYS A 198 -14.81 -7.41 -36.56
N GLU A 199 -14.78 -8.74 -36.44
CA GLU A 199 -14.74 -9.63 -37.62
C GLU A 199 -15.97 -10.54 -37.84
N ARG A 200 -17.10 -10.27 -37.19
CA ARG A 200 -18.37 -11.00 -37.45
C ARG A 200 -19.55 -10.11 -37.83
N ALA A 201 -19.28 -9.03 -38.55
CA ALA A 201 -20.32 -8.19 -39.15
C ALA A 201 -19.94 -7.78 -40.58
N CYS A 202 -19.56 -8.75 -41.44
CA CYS A 202 -19.48 -8.53 -42.88
C CYS A 202 -19.46 -9.87 -43.65
N ARG A 203 -20.43 -10.76 -43.41
CA ARG A 203 -20.75 -11.89 -44.32
C ARG A 203 -22.22 -12.29 -44.17
N THR A 204 -23.09 -11.41 -44.66
CA THR A 204 -24.43 -11.78 -45.15
C THR A 204 -24.76 -10.81 -46.28
N ASN A 205 -24.40 -11.23 -47.49
CA ASN A 205 -25.13 -11.01 -48.74
C ASN A 205 -24.78 -12.18 -49.65
#